data_AF-A0A0K8MAX2-F1
#
_entry.id   AF-A0A0K8MAX2-F1
#
_cell.length_a   1.000
_cell.length_b   1.000
_cell.length_c   1.000
_cell.angle_alpha   90.00
_cell.angle_beta   90.00
_cell.angle_gamma   90.00
#
_symmetry.space_group_name_H-M   'P 1'
#
loop_
_entity.id
_entity.type
_entity.pdbx_description
1 polymer ?
#
loop_
_entity_poly.entity_id
_entity_poly.type
_entity_poly.pdbx_seq_one_letter_code
_entity_poly.pdbx_strand_id
1 'polypeptide(L)'
;MTYSLDFRLRVLSVKKKKNLSFAETADLFGVGVTSLVRWVKKPEPQTHRHKPATKLNMDALKEDIQLYPDAYQYERAERLGVSSMRDMARFKTLECDL
;
A
#
# COMPACT_ATOMS: atom_id res chain seq x y z
N MET A 1 4.35 -6.58 -9.04
CA MET A 1 4.15 -6.67 -10.51
C MET A 1 5.52 -6.61 -11.16
N THR A 2 5.79 -7.51 -12.10
CA THR A 2 7.13 -7.79 -12.65
C THR A 2 7.73 -6.66 -13.49
N TYR A 3 6.90 -5.86 -14.17
CA TYR A 3 7.38 -4.83 -15.11
C TYR A 3 7.79 -3.52 -14.42
N SER A 4 8.93 -2.95 -14.81
CA SER A 4 9.43 -1.65 -14.33
C SER A 4 8.55 -0.47 -14.76
N LEU A 5 8.66 0.68 -14.09
CA LEU A 5 7.89 1.88 -14.41
C LEU A 5 8.21 2.39 -15.84
N ASP A 6 9.49 2.44 -16.19
CA ASP A 6 9.95 2.94 -17.49
C ASP A 6 9.38 2.12 -18.64
N PHE A 7 9.32 0.81 -18.49
CA PHE A 7 8.75 -0.08 -19.49
C PHE A 7 7.27 0.23 -19.71
N ARG A 8 6.49 0.40 -18.63
CA ARG A 8 5.05 0.71 -18.72
C ARG A 8 4.82 2.03 -19.43
N LEU A 9 5.59 3.07 -19.08
CA LEU A 9 5.49 4.39 -19.71
C LEU A 9 5.87 4.35 -21.19
N ARG A 10 6.88 3.56 -21.55
CA ARG A 10 7.30 3.36 -22.95
C ARG A 10 6.20 2.68 -23.76
N VAL A 11 5.60 1.60 -23.24
CA VAL A 11 4.51 0.89 -23.91
C VAL A 11 3.30 1.80 -24.12
N LEU A 12 2.91 2.57 -23.10
CA LEU A 12 1.80 3.54 -23.21
C LEU A 12 2.10 4.65 -24.23
N SER A 13 3.34 5.13 -24.27
CA SER A 13 3.78 6.14 -25.22
C SER A 13 3.76 5.62 -26.67
N VAL A 14 4.20 4.39 -26.91
CA VAL A 14 4.15 3.75 -28.25
C VAL A 14 2.71 3.54 -28.69
N LYS A 15 1.84 3.05 -27.80
CA LYS A 15 0.41 2.89 -28.07
C LYS A 15 -0.21 4.23 -28.51
N LYS A 16 0.02 5.31 -27.75
CA LYS A 16 -0.52 6.65 -28.06
C LYS A 16 0.01 7.20 -29.39
N LYS A 17 1.30 7.02 -29.68
CA LYS A 17 1.91 7.48 -30.93
C LYS A 17 1.38 6.75 -32.17
N LYS A 18 1.11 5.45 -32.04
CA LYS A 18 0.67 4.60 -33.16
C LYS A 18 -0.85 4.39 -33.23
N ASN A 19 -1.62 4.96 -32.30
CA ASN A 19 -3.07 4.74 -32.14
C ASN A 19 -3.50 3.26 -32.18
N LEU A 20 -2.71 2.40 -31.53
CA LEU A 20 -2.91 0.95 -31.54
C LEU A 20 -4.02 0.50 -30.57
N SER A 21 -4.68 -0.60 -30.91
CA SER A 21 -5.55 -1.33 -30.00
C SER A 21 -4.76 -1.96 -28.85
N PHE A 22 -5.46 -2.26 -27.75
CA PHE A 22 -4.85 -2.97 -26.63
C PHE A 22 -4.42 -4.40 -27.00
N ALA A 23 -5.13 -5.07 -27.91
CA ALA A 23 -4.77 -6.40 -28.39
C ALA A 23 -3.46 -6.35 -29.20
N GLU A 24 -3.38 -5.46 -30.17
CA GLU A 24 -2.16 -5.27 -30.98
C GLU A 24 -0.95 -4.86 -30.13
N THR A 25 -1.17 -4.00 -29.14
CA THR A 25 -0.12 -3.60 -28.20
C THR A 25 0.31 -4.79 -27.32
N ALA A 26 -0.62 -5.64 -26.92
CA ALA A 26 -0.33 -6.85 -26.14
C ALA A 26 0.54 -7.82 -26.94
N ASP A 27 0.19 -8.05 -28.21
CA ASP A 27 0.92 -8.96 -29.11
C ASP A 27 2.32 -8.42 -29.43
N LEU A 28 2.46 -7.11 -29.67
CA LEU A 28 3.75 -6.47 -29.98
C LEU A 28 4.77 -6.53 -28.83
N PHE A 29 4.29 -6.41 -27.59
CA PHE A 29 5.16 -6.36 -26.41
C PHE A 29 5.15 -7.66 -25.59
N GLY A 30 4.35 -8.66 -25.97
CA GLY A 30 4.18 -9.91 -25.22
C GLY A 30 3.57 -9.71 -23.84
N VAL A 31 2.71 -8.70 -23.67
CA VAL A 31 2.11 -8.34 -22.37
C VAL A 31 0.62 -8.63 -22.39
N GLY A 32 0.06 -9.21 -21.33
CA GLY A 32 -1.38 -9.43 -21.25
C GLY A 32 -2.20 -8.14 -21.35
N VAL A 33 -3.29 -8.17 -22.12
CA VAL A 33 -4.22 -7.03 -22.33
C VAL A 33 -4.68 -6.41 -21.02
N THR A 34 -4.98 -7.23 -20.01
CA THR A 34 -5.40 -6.78 -18.68
C THR A 34 -4.33 -5.93 -17.97
N SER A 35 -3.05 -6.22 -18.19
CA SER A 35 -1.95 -5.43 -17.63
C SER A 35 -1.89 -4.06 -18.27
N LEU A 36 -2.08 -3.96 -19.59
CA LEU A 36 -2.14 -2.68 -20.30
C LEU A 36 -3.29 -1.80 -19.81
N VAL A 37 -4.48 -2.38 -19.64
CA VAL A 37 -5.65 -1.66 -19.09
C VAL A 37 -5.36 -1.15 -17.68
N ARG A 38 -4.69 -1.95 -16.84
CA ARG A 38 -4.27 -1.50 -15.50
C ARG A 38 -3.26 -0.36 -15.56
N TRP A 39 -2.29 -0.40 -16.47
CA TRP A 39 -1.29 0.66 -16.61
C TRP A 39 -1.86 1.98 -17.09
N VAL A 40 -2.91 1.95 -17.93
CA VAL A 40 -3.63 3.16 -18.32
C VAL A 40 -4.28 3.84 -17.12
N LYS A 41 -4.82 3.06 -16.16
CA LYS A 41 -5.40 3.61 -14.93
C LYS A 41 -4.34 4.06 -13.93
N LYS A 42 -3.31 3.23 -13.73
CA LYS A 42 -2.20 3.50 -12.80
C LYS A 42 -0.92 2.85 -13.32
N PRO A 43 -0.01 3.61 -13.94
CA PRO A 43 1.25 3.06 -14.44
C PRO A 43 2.20 2.72 -13.29
N GLU A 44 2.09 3.42 -12.15
CA GLU A 44 2.96 3.23 -11.00
C GLU A 44 2.77 1.86 -10.34
N PRO A 45 3.86 1.14 -10.05
CA PRO A 45 3.79 -0.08 -9.25
C PRO A 45 3.31 0.26 -7.84
N GLN A 46 2.33 -0.50 -7.37
CA GLN A 46 1.99 -0.46 -5.95
C GLN A 46 3.05 -1.23 -5.17
N THR A 47 3.89 -0.49 -4.45
CA THR A 47 4.96 -1.02 -3.60
C THR A 47 4.41 -1.59 -2.29
N HIS A 48 3.42 -0.92 -1.70
CA HIS A 48 2.85 -1.29 -0.41
C HIS A 48 1.39 -1.70 -0.49
N ARG A 49 1.05 -2.77 0.23
CA ARG A 49 -0.34 -3.16 0.48
C ARG A 49 -0.96 -2.18 1.47
N HIS A 50 -1.86 -1.33 0.99
CA HIS A 50 -2.63 -0.43 1.84
C HIS A 50 -3.81 -1.20 2.46
N LYS A 51 -3.55 -2.00 3.50
CA LYS A 51 -4.59 -2.68 4.29
C LYS A 51 -4.56 -2.14 5.72
N PRO A 52 -5.69 -1.65 6.27
CA PRO A 52 -5.74 -1.22 7.66
C PRO A 52 -5.51 -2.40 8.61
N ALA A 53 -5.03 -2.11 9.81
CA ALA A 53 -4.90 -3.11 10.86
C ALA A 53 -6.30 -3.62 11.21
N THR A 54 -6.55 -4.92 11.02
CA THR A 54 -7.89 -5.50 11.23
C THR A 54 -8.19 -5.71 12.72
N LYS A 55 -7.16 -5.77 13.58
CA LYS A 55 -7.30 -6.10 15.01
C LYS A 55 -7.20 -4.90 15.95
N LEU A 56 -6.71 -3.75 15.48
CA LEU A 56 -6.41 -2.60 16.33
C LEU A 56 -7.30 -1.43 15.93
N ASN A 57 -8.09 -0.93 16.88
CA ASN A 57 -8.82 0.32 16.71
C ASN A 57 -7.85 1.48 16.94
N MET A 58 -7.66 2.31 15.90
CA MET A 58 -6.70 3.41 15.92
C MET A 58 -7.14 4.55 16.84
N ASP A 59 -8.45 4.76 17.01
CA ASP A 59 -8.97 5.85 17.82
C ASP A 59 -8.82 5.54 19.31
N ALA A 60 -9.19 4.32 19.72
CA ALA A 60 -8.99 3.83 21.08
C ALA A 60 -7.51 3.85 21.51
N LEU A 61 -6.58 3.62 20.57
CA LEU A 61 -5.16 3.73 20.85
C LEU A 61 -4.71 5.18 21.09
N LYS A 62 -5.19 6.15 20.30
CA LYS A 62 -4.84 7.55 20.51
C LYS A 62 -5.29 8.06 21.88
N GLU A 63 -6.49 7.65 22.30
CA GLU A 63 -7.01 7.98 23.63
C GLU A 63 -6.13 7.38 24.75
N ASP A 64 -5.70 6.11 24.64
CA ASP A 64 -4.82 5.49 25.63
C ASP A 64 -3.43 6.14 25.70
N ILE A 65 -2.87 6.59 24.56
CA ILE A 65 -1.61 7.34 24.53
C ILE A 65 -1.75 8.69 25.26
N GLN A 66 -2.86 9.41 25.05
CA GLN A 66 -3.12 10.68 25.74
C GLN A 66 -3.34 10.51 27.24
N LEU A 67 -4.05 9.46 27.66
CA LEU A 67 -4.35 9.19 29.07
C LEU A 67 -3.13 8.69 29.83
N TYR A 68 -2.26 7.92 29.17
CA TYR A 68 -1.11 7.28 29.80
C TYR A 68 0.13 7.45 28.94
N PRO A 69 0.79 8.62 28.91
CA PRO A 69 1.95 8.85 28.04
C PRO A 69 3.14 7.92 28.36
N ASP A 70 3.36 7.61 29.65
CA ASP A 70 4.50 6.82 30.11
C ASP A 70 4.24 5.30 30.17
N ALA A 71 3.04 4.85 29.80
CA ALA A 71 2.69 3.43 29.88
C ALA A 71 3.51 2.59 28.90
N TYR A 72 3.98 1.44 29.39
CA TYR A 72 4.71 0.50 28.56
C TYR A 72 3.79 -0.16 27.52
N GLN A 73 4.37 -0.50 26.37
CA GLN A 73 3.65 -1.10 25.26
C GLN A 73 2.90 -2.41 25.62
N TYR A 74 3.43 -3.19 26.57
CA TYR A 74 2.75 -4.42 27.02
C TYR A 74 1.48 -4.13 27.83
N GLU A 75 1.45 -3.05 28.62
CA GLU A 75 0.29 -2.62 29.41
C GLU A 75 -0.82 -2.09 28.50
N ARG A 76 -0.44 -1.31 27.48
CA ARG A 76 -1.37 -0.83 26.44
C ARG A 76 -2.00 -1.99 25.67
N ALA A 77 -1.18 -2.98 25.33
CA ALA A 77 -1.62 -4.16 24.60
C ALA A 77 -2.64 -4.99 25.40
N GLU A 78 -2.44 -5.11 26.71
CA GLU A 78 -3.38 -5.77 27.62
C GLU A 78 -4.73 -5.03 27.68
N ARG A 79 -4.71 -3.69 27.85
CA ARG A 79 -5.93 -2.87 27.88
C ARG A 79 -6.73 -2.92 26.58
N LEU A 80 -6.03 -2.89 25.45
CA LEU A 80 -6.62 -2.90 24.11
C LEU A 80 -6.91 -4.33 23.60
N GLY A 81 -6.60 -5.37 24.39
CA GLY A 81 -6.85 -6.77 24.04
C GLY A 81 -6.10 -7.26 22.80
N VAL A 82 -4.98 -6.62 22.44
CA VAL A 82 -4.20 -6.93 21.24
C VAL A 82 -2.96 -7.74 21.59
N SER A 83 -2.79 -8.88 20.92
CA SER A 83 -1.65 -9.78 21.10
C SER A 83 -0.80 -9.84 19.83
N SER A 84 0.06 -8.85 19.60
CA SER A 84 1.09 -8.99 18.56
C SER A 84 2.22 -7.98 18.59
N MET A 85 3.44 -8.48 18.38
CA MET A 85 4.63 -7.72 17.96
C MET A 85 4.34 -6.74 16.80
N ARG A 86 3.39 -7.06 15.90
CA ARG A 86 3.02 -6.18 14.77
C ARG A 86 2.26 -4.92 15.21
N ASP A 87 1.51 -4.99 16.30
CA ASP A 87 0.76 -3.86 16.83
C ASP A 87 1.71 -2.92 17.60
N MET A 88 2.75 -3.47 18.24
CA MET A 88 3.79 -2.70 18.95
C MET A 88 4.54 -1.69 18.06
N ALA A 89 4.83 -2.06 16.80
CA ALA A 89 5.48 -1.15 15.86
C ALA A 89 4.64 0.13 15.62
N ARG A 90 3.31 0.04 15.74
CA ARG A 90 2.42 1.19 15.55
C ARG A 90 2.32 2.08 16.78
N PHE A 91 2.42 1.53 17.99
CA PHE A 91 2.52 2.33 19.22
C PHE A 91 3.69 3.32 19.10
N LYS A 92 4.86 2.82 18.69
CA LYS A 92 6.06 3.64 18.51
C LYS A 92 5.93 4.70 17.41
N THR A 93 5.15 4.43 16.36
CA THR A 93 4.98 5.42 15.27
C THR A 93 4.14 6.60 15.75
N LEU A 94 3.07 6.34 16.51
CA LEU A 94 2.16 7.37 17.02
C LEU A 94 2.76 8.19 18.17
N GLU A 95 3.62 7.58 19.00
CA GLU A 95 4.38 8.30 20.03
C GLU A 95 5.38 9.32 19.45
N CYS A 96 5.83 9.15 18.21
CA CYS A 96 6.73 10.11 17.54
C CYS A 96 5.99 11.24 16.80
N ASP A 97 4.69 11.07 16.54
CA ASP A 97 3.86 12.05 15.81
C ASP A 97 3.10 13.02 16.76
N LEU A 98 3.20 12.80 18.08
CA LEU A 98 2.64 13.62 19.17
C LEU A 98 3.75 14.41 19.88
#